data_AF-A0A923KK88-F1
#
_entry.id   AF-A0A923KK88-F1
#
_cell.length_a   1.000
_cell.length_b   1.000
_cell.length_c   1.000
_cell.angle_alpha   90.00
_cell.angle_beta   90.00
_cell.angle_gamma   90.00
#
_symmetry.space_group_name_H-M   'P 1'
#
loop_
_entity.id
_entity.type
_entity.pdbx_description
1 polymer ?
#
loop_
_entity_poly.entity_id
_entity_poly.type
_entity_poly.pdbx_seq_one_letter_code
_entity_poly.pdbx_strand_id
1 'polypeptide(L)'
;MITNDRTQEIINRFENSWDETIARYEMLINNGGFDKWIPILDLIVEMKKSNQWQYFRIGTSMLTLIFSRSVNFGLRMDQKHVKIETLNFNDYEVSFRDGYKLYREYRISNLKDVRLTKLLRTLKDTLID
;
A
#
# COMPACT_ATOMS: atom_id res chain seq x y z
N MET A 1 -9.88 10.18 28.76
CA MET A 1 -9.72 8.90 28.03
C MET A 1 -10.43 8.98 26.68
N ILE A 2 -9.90 9.74 25.72
CA ILE A 2 -10.49 9.93 24.36
C ILE A 2 -9.66 9.16 23.30
N THR A 3 -8.59 8.50 23.72
CA THR A 3 -7.59 7.87 22.86
C THR A 3 -8.04 6.54 22.26
N ASN A 4 -8.96 5.80 22.90
CA ASN A 4 -9.30 4.45 22.46
C ASN A 4 -10.20 4.47 21.22
N ASP A 5 -11.23 5.34 21.21
CA ASP A 5 -12.20 5.42 20.12
C ASP A 5 -11.57 5.94 18.82
N ARG A 6 -10.74 7.00 18.92
CA ARG A 6 -10.02 7.54 17.75
C ARG A 6 -9.02 6.53 17.19
N THR A 7 -8.31 5.79 18.05
CA THR A 7 -7.37 4.75 17.61
C THR A 7 -8.11 3.62 16.92
N GLN A 8 -9.24 3.18 17.47
CA GLN A 8 -10.07 2.14 16.88
C GLN A 8 -10.65 2.58 15.53
N GLU A 9 -11.11 3.84 15.41
CA GLU A 9 -11.60 4.38 14.15
C GLU A 9 -10.53 4.36 13.05
N ILE A 10 -9.29 4.73 13.39
CA ILE A 10 -8.15 4.70 12.46
C ILE A 10 -7.88 3.26 12.02
N ILE A 11 -7.83 2.32 12.96
CA ILE A 11 -7.61 0.90 12.69
C ILE A 11 -8.70 0.36 11.77
N ASN A 12 -9.98 0.69 12.02
CA ASN A 12 -11.09 0.28 11.18
C ASN A 12 -10.99 0.86 9.76
N ARG A 13 -10.61 2.15 9.63
CA ARG A 13 -10.39 2.78 8.33
C ARG A 13 -9.26 2.11 7.55
N PHE A 14 -8.19 1.73 8.24
CA PHE A 14 -7.11 1.00 7.62
C PHE A 14 -7.60 -0.38 7.17
N GLU A 15 -8.23 -1.16 8.03
CA GLU A 15 -8.78 -2.48 7.69
C GLU A 15 -9.69 -2.43 6.46
N ASN A 16 -10.66 -1.52 6.46
CA ASN A 16 -11.58 -1.32 5.33
C ASN A 16 -10.82 -1.02 4.03
N SER A 17 -9.77 -0.20 4.08
CA SER A 17 -8.96 0.11 2.89
C SER A 17 -8.26 -1.11 2.31
N TRP A 18 -7.92 -2.10 3.14
CA TRP A 18 -7.35 -3.36 2.67
C TRP A 18 -8.41 -4.24 2.02
N ASP A 19 -9.59 -4.36 2.62
CA ASP A 19 -10.71 -5.12 2.04
C ASP A 19 -11.15 -4.56 0.69
N GLU A 20 -11.33 -3.23 0.61
CA GLU A 20 -11.66 -2.55 -0.65
C GLU A 20 -10.58 -2.77 -1.72
N THR A 21 -9.31 -2.68 -1.34
CA THR A 21 -8.20 -2.86 -2.28
C THR A 21 -8.09 -4.30 -2.77
N ILE A 22 -8.25 -5.29 -1.87
CA ILE A 22 -8.27 -6.72 -2.24
C ILE A 22 -9.40 -7.01 -3.21
N ALA A 23 -10.63 -6.60 -2.88
CA ALA A 23 -11.81 -6.80 -3.73
C ALA A 23 -11.62 -6.16 -5.11
N ARG A 24 -10.98 -4.97 -5.17
CA ARG A 24 -10.68 -4.29 -6.43
C ARG A 24 -9.70 -5.07 -7.31
N TYR A 25 -8.63 -5.62 -6.72
CA TYR A 25 -7.67 -6.47 -7.46
C TYR A 25 -8.33 -7.77 -7.92
N GLU A 26 -9.08 -8.45 -7.06
CA GLU A 26 -9.82 -9.67 -7.41
C GLU A 26 -10.78 -9.42 -8.58
N MET A 27 -11.55 -8.33 -8.53
CA MET A 27 -12.46 -7.97 -9.61
C MET A 27 -11.73 -7.73 -10.94
N LEU A 28 -10.58 -7.05 -10.90
CA LEU A 28 -9.79 -6.76 -12.11
C LEU A 28 -9.20 -8.04 -12.69
N ILE A 29 -8.64 -8.92 -11.85
CA ILE A 29 -8.08 -10.20 -12.27
C ILE A 29 -9.19 -11.10 -12.87
N ASN A 30 -10.33 -11.21 -12.20
CA ASN A 30 -11.45 -12.05 -12.64
C ASN A 30 -12.09 -11.59 -13.95
N ASN A 31 -12.03 -10.29 -14.26
CA ASN A 31 -12.57 -9.73 -15.50
C ASN A 31 -11.60 -9.86 -16.70
N GLY A 32 -10.42 -10.46 -16.50
CA GLY A 32 -9.44 -10.78 -17.55
C GLY A 32 -8.49 -9.64 -17.91
N GLY A 33 -7.28 -9.98 -18.36
CA GLY A 33 -6.27 -9.03 -18.85
C GLY A 33 -5.34 -8.43 -17.80
N PHE A 34 -5.43 -8.89 -16.55
CA PHE A 34 -4.69 -8.32 -15.41
C PHE A 34 -3.87 -9.34 -14.59
N ASP A 35 -3.52 -10.49 -15.18
CA ASP A 35 -2.75 -11.57 -14.55
C ASP A 35 -1.42 -11.08 -13.92
N LYS A 36 -0.81 -10.05 -14.51
CA LYS A 36 0.41 -9.41 -13.96
C LYS A 36 0.23 -8.83 -12.56
N TRP A 37 -1.00 -8.70 -12.06
CA TRP A 37 -1.32 -8.21 -10.71
C TRP A 37 -1.56 -9.31 -9.69
N ILE A 38 -1.62 -10.58 -10.10
CA ILE A 38 -1.71 -11.70 -9.15
C ILE A 38 -0.62 -11.60 -8.07
N PRO A 39 0.67 -11.31 -8.39
CA PRO A 39 1.70 -11.16 -7.36
C PRO A 39 1.46 -9.99 -6.38
N ILE A 40 0.78 -8.92 -6.84
CA ILE A 40 0.43 -7.78 -5.98
C ILE A 40 -0.71 -8.18 -5.03
N LEU A 41 -1.73 -8.89 -5.53
CA LEU A 41 -2.79 -9.44 -4.69
C LEU A 41 -2.22 -10.39 -3.64
N ASP A 42 -1.34 -11.30 -4.04
CA ASP A 42 -0.66 -12.24 -3.12
C ASP A 42 0.12 -11.50 -2.03
N LEU A 43 0.87 -10.46 -2.39
CA LEU A 43 1.58 -9.60 -1.44
C LEU A 43 0.61 -8.98 -0.42
N ILE A 44 -0.49 -8.38 -0.88
CA ILE A 44 -1.47 -7.73 0.00
C ILE A 44 -2.12 -8.77 0.93
N VAL A 45 -2.49 -9.94 0.43
CA VAL A 45 -3.08 -11.00 1.27
C VAL A 45 -2.07 -11.51 2.31
N GLU A 46 -0.81 -11.74 1.93
CA GLU A 46 0.27 -12.15 2.86
C GLU A 46 0.50 -11.08 3.95
N MET A 47 0.54 -9.81 3.56
CA MET A 47 0.70 -8.70 4.50
C MET A 47 -0.53 -8.52 5.42
N LYS A 48 -1.75 -8.75 4.92
CA LYS A 48 -2.97 -8.70 5.76
C LYS A 48 -2.93 -9.82 6.81
N LYS A 49 -2.58 -11.04 6.42
CA LYS A 49 -2.42 -12.20 7.33
C LYS A 49 -1.36 -11.96 8.42
N SER A 50 -0.36 -11.14 8.14
CA SER A 50 0.69 -10.75 9.11
C SER A 50 0.37 -9.45 9.87
N ASN A 51 -0.90 -9.05 9.91
CA ASN A 51 -1.42 -7.88 10.64
C ASN A 51 -0.83 -6.53 10.22
N GLN A 52 -0.26 -6.41 9.01
CA GLN A 52 0.26 -5.12 8.53
C GLN A 52 -0.84 -4.08 8.31
N TRP A 53 -2.09 -4.53 8.17
CA TRP A 53 -3.26 -3.68 8.00
C TRP A 53 -3.48 -2.69 9.15
N GLN A 54 -2.96 -2.98 10.34
CA GLN A 54 -3.07 -2.07 11.50
C GLN A 54 -2.16 -0.84 11.37
N TYR A 55 -1.15 -0.88 10.49
CA TYR A 55 -0.11 0.16 10.39
C TYR A 55 -0.27 1.06 9.17
N PHE A 56 -0.91 0.54 8.13
CA PHE A 56 -1.01 1.21 6.85
C PHE A 56 -2.45 1.26 6.37
N ARG A 57 -2.82 2.40 5.81
CA ARG A 57 -3.87 2.47 4.82
C ARG A 57 -3.28 2.05 3.47
N ILE A 58 -4.04 1.29 2.69
CA ILE A 58 -3.67 1.01 1.31
C ILE A 58 -4.74 1.48 0.34
N GLY A 59 -4.34 1.70 -0.89
CA GLY A 59 -5.25 2.03 -1.97
C GLY A 59 -4.67 1.60 -3.30
N THR A 60 -5.55 1.49 -4.29
CA THR A 60 -5.16 1.12 -5.64
C THR A 60 -5.73 2.08 -6.67
N SER A 61 -4.94 2.38 -7.69
CA SER A 61 -5.38 2.95 -8.95
C SER A 61 -5.01 1.98 -10.08
N MET A 62 -5.46 2.26 -11.31
CA MET A 62 -5.34 1.34 -12.47
C MET A 62 -4.00 0.63 -12.66
N LEU A 63 -2.85 1.12 -12.17
CA LEU A 63 -1.56 0.43 -12.30
C LEU A 63 -0.75 0.40 -11.00
N THR A 64 -1.33 0.85 -9.89
CA THR A 64 -0.55 1.29 -8.73
C THR A 64 -1.15 0.78 -7.42
N LEU A 65 -0.33 0.15 -6.59
CA LEU A 65 -0.59 -0.03 -5.17
C LEU A 65 0.11 1.07 -4.37
N ILE A 66 -0.59 1.65 -3.40
CA ILE A 66 -0.04 2.70 -2.53
C ILE A 66 -0.25 2.31 -1.07
N PHE A 67 0.81 2.42 -0.28
CA PHE A 67 0.79 2.35 1.18
C PHE A 67 0.98 3.75 1.74
N SER A 68 0.16 4.14 2.70
CA SER A 68 0.32 5.38 3.46
C SER A 68 -0.04 5.16 4.93
N ARG A 69 0.28 6.15 5.78
CA ARG A 69 -0.20 6.19 7.17
C ARG A 69 -1.32 7.21 7.36
N SER A 70 -2.03 7.58 6.29
CA SER A 70 -3.07 8.61 6.41
C SER A 70 -4.44 8.06 6.75
N VAL A 71 -5.13 8.79 7.64
CA VAL A 71 -6.53 8.53 8.03
C VAL A 71 -7.55 9.15 7.08
N ASN A 72 -7.11 10.06 6.19
CA ASN A 72 -7.96 10.76 5.23
C ASN A 72 -8.06 9.97 3.93
N PHE A 73 -9.22 10.00 3.27
CA PHE A 73 -9.51 9.19 2.08
C PHE A 73 -8.68 9.57 0.82
N GLY A 74 -8.17 10.79 0.73
CA GLY A 74 -7.34 11.24 -0.39
C GLY A 74 -5.84 11.16 -0.11
N LEU A 75 -5.04 10.95 -1.16
CA LEU A 75 -3.59 11.21 -1.11
C LEU A 75 -3.42 12.72 -0.97
N ARG A 76 -3.18 13.20 0.25
CA ARG A 76 -2.83 14.61 0.42
C ARG A 76 -1.43 14.85 -0.15
N MET A 77 -1.24 16.04 -0.70
CA MET A 77 -0.03 16.40 -1.45
C MET A 77 1.21 16.59 -0.57
N ASP A 78 1.10 16.35 0.74
CA ASP A 78 2.13 16.45 1.77
C ASP A 78 2.39 15.12 2.48
N GLN A 79 1.79 14.02 2.01
CA GLN A 79 1.85 12.75 2.72
C GLN A 79 2.94 11.81 2.23
N LYS A 80 3.58 11.18 3.22
CA LYS A 80 4.53 10.10 2.99
C LYS A 80 3.80 8.85 2.55
N HIS A 81 4.26 8.27 1.44
CA HIS A 81 3.70 7.05 0.90
C HIS A 81 4.74 6.22 0.18
N VAL A 82 4.51 4.91 0.15
CA VAL A 82 5.22 3.97 -0.72
C VAL A 82 4.30 3.61 -1.87
N LYS A 83 4.77 3.79 -3.09
CA LYS A 83 4.06 3.50 -4.34
C LYS A 83 4.72 2.30 -4.99
N ILE A 84 3.93 1.34 -5.48
CA ILE A 84 4.37 0.20 -6.28
C ILE A 84 3.59 0.23 -7.59
N GLU A 85 4.28 0.40 -8.71
CA GLU A 85 3.71 0.35 -10.05
C GLU A 85 4.12 -0.92 -10.77
N THR A 86 3.15 -1.65 -11.30
CA THR A 86 3.41 -2.86 -12.08
C THR A 86 3.60 -2.50 -13.54
N LEU A 87 4.86 -2.45 -13.98
CA LEU A 87 5.22 -2.15 -15.37
C LEU A 87 4.95 -3.38 -16.24
N ASN A 88 5.40 -4.55 -15.79
CA ASN A 88 5.21 -5.84 -16.45
C ASN A 88 5.20 -6.99 -15.42
N PHE A 89 5.09 -8.23 -15.87
CA PHE A 89 5.31 -9.41 -15.04
C PHE A 89 6.70 -9.35 -14.39
N ASN A 90 6.74 -9.49 -13.06
CA ASN A 90 7.96 -9.45 -12.27
C ASN A 90 8.81 -8.21 -12.53
N ASP A 91 8.15 -7.06 -12.74
CA ASP A 91 8.81 -5.80 -13.01
C ASP A 91 8.03 -4.65 -12.40
N TYR A 92 8.57 -4.13 -11.31
CA TYR A 92 7.91 -3.17 -10.45
C TYR A 92 8.76 -1.95 -10.25
N GLU A 93 8.17 -0.78 -10.41
CA GLU A 93 8.75 0.47 -9.97
C GLU A 93 8.22 0.78 -8.56
N VAL A 94 9.15 0.93 -7.61
CA VAL A 94 8.83 1.23 -6.22
C VAL A 94 9.42 2.59 -5.87
N SER A 95 8.57 3.50 -5.41
CA SER A 95 9.00 4.81 -4.93
C SER A 95 8.55 5.11 -3.51
N PHE A 96 9.38 5.84 -2.78
CA PHE A 96 9.03 6.48 -1.50
C PHE A 96 8.98 7.99 -1.70
N ARG A 97 7.82 8.55 -1.41
CA ARG A 97 7.48 9.94 -1.69
C ARG A 97 6.95 10.63 -0.45
N ASP A 98 6.99 11.96 -0.45
CA ASP A 98 6.44 12.86 0.56
C ASP A 98 5.77 13.98 -0.20
N GLY A 99 4.49 13.76 -0.53
CA GLY A 99 3.84 14.57 -1.54
C GLY A 99 4.46 14.41 -2.93
N TYR A 100 4.85 15.54 -3.51
CA TYR A 100 5.56 15.60 -4.80
C TYR A 100 7.05 15.28 -4.71
N LYS A 101 7.62 15.26 -3.51
CA LYS A 101 9.06 15.01 -3.34
C LYS A 101 9.34 13.52 -3.40
N LEU A 102 10.16 13.11 -4.37
CA LEU A 102 10.68 11.75 -4.49
C LEU A 102 11.94 11.59 -3.64
N TYR A 103 11.93 10.70 -2.66
CA TYR A 103 13.10 10.41 -1.83
C TYR A 103 13.91 9.22 -2.36
N ARG A 104 13.22 8.18 -2.82
CA ARG A 104 13.82 6.92 -3.27
C ARG A 104 12.96 6.33 -4.39
N GLU A 105 13.62 5.73 -5.36
CA GLU A 105 12.99 5.01 -6.47
C GLU A 105 13.87 3.85 -6.88
N TYR A 106 13.26 2.69 -7.08
CA TYR A 106 13.95 1.47 -7.48
C TYR A 106 13.08 0.65 -8.42
N ARG A 107 13.72 -0.01 -9.37
CA ARG A 107 13.13 -1.12 -10.11
C ARG A 107 13.46 -2.42 -9.38
N ILE A 108 12.44 -3.21 -9.08
CA ILE A 108 12.58 -4.53 -8.44
C ILE A 108 11.86 -5.56 -9.29
N SER A 109 12.39 -6.79 -9.34
CA SER A 109 11.73 -7.89 -10.05
C SER A 109 10.98 -8.86 -9.14
N ASN A 110 11.13 -8.68 -7.82
CA ASN A 110 10.53 -9.53 -6.80
C ASN A 110 9.97 -8.64 -5.68
N LEU A 111 8.70 -8.83 -5.34
CA LEU A 111 8.03 -8.08 -4.26
C LEU A 111 8.54 -8.45 -2.86
N LYS A 112 9.37 -9.48 -2.72
CA LYS A 112 10.09 -9.82 -1.48
C LYS A 112 11.48 -9.16 -1.39
N ASP A 113 11.80 -8.22 -2.28
CA ASP A 113 13.05 -7.47 -2.26
C ASP A 113 13.22 -6.66 -0.96
N VAL A 114 14.40 -6.78 -0.34
CA VAL A 114 14.76 -6.10 0.91
C VAL A 114 14.59 -4.59 0.85
N ARG A 115 14.71 -3.98 -0.34
CA ARG A 115 14.52 -2.54 -0.55
C ARG A 115 13.06 -2.15 -0.28
N LEU A 116 12.09 -2.93 -0.78
CA LEU A 116 10.68 -2.68 -0.51
C LEU A 116 10.38 -2.83 0.99
N THR A 117 10.87 -3.90 1.63
CA THR A 117 10.71 -4.11 3.07
C THR A 117 11.27 -2.94 3.89
N LYS A 118 12.45 -2.42 3.53
CA LYS A 118 13.06 -1.26 4.19
C LYS A 118 12.22 0.01 4.02
N LEU A 119 11.62 0.22 2.85
CA LEU A 119 10.74 1.38 2.61
C LEU A 119 9.46 1.29 3.43
N LEU A 120 8.81 0.12 3.46
CA LEU A 120 7.60 -0.10 4.26
C LEU A 120 7.89 0.08 5.76
N ARG A 121 9.04 -0.40 6.26
CA ARG A 121 9.47 -0.13 7.63
C ARG A 121 9.69 1.36 7.89
N THR A 122 10.37 2.04 6.97
CA THR A 122 10.59 3.51 7.06
C THR A 122 9.25 4.25 7.13
N LEU A 123 8.28 3.86 6.30
CA LEU A 123 6.93 4.43 6.34
C LEU A 123 6.23 4.11 7.66
N LYS A 124 6.32 2.88 8.17
CA LYS A 124 5.74 2.47 9.46
C LYS A 124 6.26 3.28 10.65
N ASP A 125 7.46 3.84 10.56
CA ASP A 125 8.06 4.64 11.62
C ASP A 125 7.66 6.14 11.55
N THR A 126 6.93 6.57 10.51
CA THR A 126 6.42 7.97 10.42
C THR A 126 5.19 8.17 11.29
N LEU A 127 4.84 9.39 11.67
CA LEU A 127 3.57 9.64 12.35
C LEU A 127 2.36 9.25 11.47
N ILE A 128 1.26 8.84 12.12
CA ILE A 128 -0.04 8.70 11.47
C ILE A 128 -0.58 10.11 11.23
N ASP A 129 -1.01 10.37 10.00
CA ASP A 129 -1.50 11.68 9.55
C ASP A 129 -3.00 11.71 9.23
#